data_AF-A0A377JKP0-F1
#
_entry.id   AF-A0A377JKP0-F1
#
_cell.length_a   1.000
_cell.length_b   1.000
_cell.length_c   1.000
_cell.angle_alpha   90.00
_cell.angle_beta   90.00
_cell.angle_gamma   90.00
#
_symmetry.space_group_name_H-M   'P 1'
#
loop_
_entity.id
_entity.type
_entity.pdbx_description
1 polymer ?
#
loop_
_entity_poly.entity_id
_entity_poly.type
_entity_poly.pdbx_seq_one_letter_code
_entity_poly.pdbx_strand_id
1 'polypeptide(L)'
;MNATPLFICRLLKRKPVSPWKELIDSLENNPQDWFLNHFTVVHKRNMASFWTGNGYAFFEMYPAELKIPVSQRYRIYKAVNEIQAARFKSTK
;
A
#
# COMPACT_ATOMS: atom_id res chain seq x y z
N MET A 1 8.56 -19.89 0.93
CA MET A 1 9.00 -19.40 -0.41
C MET A 1 8.81 -17.89 -0.44
N ASN A 2 9.88 -17.10 -0.52
CA ASN A 2 9.78 -15.63 -0.58
C ASN A 2 9.23 -15.19 -1.95
N ALA A 3 7.91 -15.19 -2.09
CA ALA A 3 7.22 -14.66 -3.26
C ALA A 3 7.19 -13.12 -3.18
N THR A 4 8.36 -12.49 -3.27
CA THR A 4 8.39 -11.03 -3.47
C THR A 4 7.79 -10.74 -4.84
N PRO A 5 6.71 -9.96 -4.96
CA PRO A 5 6.09 -9.68 -6.25
C PRO A 5 7.10 -9.08 -7.21
N LEU A 6 7.01 -9.49 -8.47
CA LEU A 6 7.78 -8.93 -9.58
C LEU A 6 7.73 -7.39 -9.63
N PHE A 7 6.62 -6.79 -9.18
CA PHE A 7 6.49 -5.35 -9.05
C PHE A 7 7.45 -4.75 -8.00
N ILE A 8 7.53 -5.32 -6.81
CA ILE A 8 8.46 -4.87 -5.76
C ILE A 8 9.90 -5.05 -6.21
N CYS A 9 10.22 -6.19 -6.84
CA CYS A 9 11.55 -6.41 -7.41
C CYS A 9 11.91 -5.37 -8.50
N ARG A 10 10.93 -4.95 -9.32
CA ARG A 10 11.12 -3.89 -10.33
C ARG A 10 11.31 -2.51 -9.67
N LEU A 11 10.55 -2.21 -8.61
CA LEU A 11 10.73 -0.99 -7.82
C LEU A 11 12.14 -0.91 -7.22
N LEU A 12 12.59 -2.00 -6.59
CA LEU A 12 13.91 -2.07 -5.95
C LEU A 12 15.08 -2.00 -6.94
N LYS A 13 14.86 -2.34 -8.22
CA LYS A 13 15.89 -2.29 -9.27
C LYS A 13 16.09 -0.91 -9.91
N ARG A 14 15.19 0.06 -9.70
CA ARG A 14 15.32 1.42 -10.27
C ARG A 14 16.18 2.31 -9.36
N LYS A 15 17.09 3.12 -9.95
CA LYS A 15 17.83 4.23 -9.29
C LYS A 15 16.85 5.17 -8.55
N PRO A 16 17.28 5.88 -7.49
CA PRO A 16 16.65 5.93 -6.17
C PRO A 16 15.28 6.63 -6.16
N VAL A 17 14.30 6.04 -6.81
CA VAL A 17 12.90 6.28 -6.50
C VAL A 17 12.59 5.26 -5.42
N SER A 18 12.43 5.75 -4.19
CA SER A 18 12.04 4.88 -3.09
C SER A 18 10.83 4.05 -3.53
N PRO A 19 10.84 2.71 -3.38
CA PRO A 19 9.67 1.87 -3.69
C PRO A 19 8.38 2.40 -3.07
N TRP A 20 8.50 3.11 -1.93
CA TRP A 20 7.42 3.79 -1.23
C TRP A 20 6.83 4.97 -2.00
N LYS A 21 7.63 5.74 -2.75
CA LYS A 21 7.12 6.85 -3.55
C LYS A 21 6.17 6.36 -4.62
N GLU A 22 6.57 5.37 -5.43
CA GLU A 22 5.69 4.81 -6.47
C GLU A 22 4.43 4.15 -5.87
N LEU A 23 4.55 3.48 -4.71
CA LEU A 23 3.39 2.91 -4.00
C LEU A 23 2.43 4.01 -3.49
N ILE A 24 2.95 5.08 -2.91
CA ILE A 24 2.15 6.23 -2.44
C ILE A 24 1.50 6.93 -3.62
N ASP A 25 2.27 7.22 -4.67
CA ASP A 25 1.75 7.87 -5.89
C ASP A 25 0.64 7.01 -6.52
N SER A 26 0.75 5.68 -6.45
CA SER A 26 -0.31 4.76 -6.89
C SER A 26 -1.55 4.83 -5.98
N LEU A 27 -1.39 4.87 -4.67
CA LEU A 27 -2.50 5.00 -3.71
C LEU A 27 -3.23 6.34 -3.83
N GLU A 28 -2.47 7.44 -3.97
CA GLU A 28 -2.98 8.82 -4.04
C GLU A 28 -3.65 9.10 -5.40
N ASN A 29 -3.04 8.69 -6.52
CA ASN A 29 -3.53 9.03 -7.86
C ASN A 29 -4.45 7.97 -8.48
N ASN A 30 -4.38 6.71 -8.06
CA ASN A 30 -5.15 5.60 -8.63
C ASN A 30 -5.85 4.74 -7.56
N PRO A 31 -6.64 5.33 -6.65
CA PRO A 31 -7.29 4.58 -5.56
C PRO A 31 -8.20 3.44 -6.04
N GLN A 32 -8.74 3.53 -7.26
CA GLN A 32 -9.55 2.49 -7.90
C GLN A 32 -8.79 1.20 -8.19
N ASP A 33 -7.46 1.23 -8.27
CA ASP A 33 -6.62 0.04 -8.49
C ASP A 33 -6.38 -0.75 -7.21
N TRP A 34 -6.85 -0.24 -6.07
CA TRP A 34 -6.76 -0.84 -4.77
C TRP A 34 -8.14 -1.27 -4.28
N PHE A 35 -8.22 -2.42 -3.64
CA PHE A 35 -9.45 -2.89 -3.00
C PHE A 35 -9.21 -3.22 -1.54
N LEU A 36 -10.21 -2.90 -0.73
CA LEU A 36 -10.26 -3.29 0.67
C LEU A 36 -10.76 -4.74 0.77
N ASN A 37 -10.05 -5.56 1.53
CA ASN A 37 -10.48 -6.87 1.98
C ASN A 37 -10.29 -6.96 3.50
N HIS A 38 -11.39 -6.86 4.26
CA HIS A 38 -11.39 -6.83 5.72
C HIS A 38 -10.37 -5.82 6.28
N PHE A 39 -9.23 -6.33 6.74
CA PHE A 39 -8.14 -5.57 7.36
C PHE A 39 -6.95 -5.36 6.42
N THR A 40 -7.13 -5.56 5.12
CA THR A 40 -6.08 -5.39 4.11
C THR A 40 -6.52 -4.47 2.98
N VAL A 41 -5.61 -3.63 2.50
CA VAL A 41 -5.76 -2.91 1.24
C VAL A 41 -4.82 -3.54 0.23
N VAL A 42 -5.37 -4.09 -0.85
CA VAL A 42 -4.64 -4.91 -1.83
C VAL A 42 -4.74 -4.27 -3.21
N HIS A 43 -3.61 -4.15 -3.89
CA HIS A 43 -3.56 -3.69 -5.27
C HIS A 43 -3.96 -4.81 -6.23
N LYS A 44 -4.93 -4.53 -7.12
CA LYS A 44 -5.58 -5.52 -8.00
C LYS A 44 -4.62 -6.33 -8.88
N ARG A 45 -3.57 -5.69 -9.41
CA ARG A 45 -2.67 -6.32 -10.40
C ARG A 45 -1.38 -6.93 -9.86
N ASN A 46 -0.78 -6.35 -8.82
CA ASN A 46 0.55 -6.73 -8.36
C ASN A 46 0.53 -7.44 -6.99
N MET A 47 -0.66 -7.59 -6.40
CA MET A 47 -0.91 -8.22 -5.10
C MET A 47 -0.15 -7.58 -3.92
N ALA A 48 0.41 -6.39 -4.10
CA ALA A 48 0.94 -5.61 -2.99
C ALA A 48 -0.21 -5.26 -2.06
N SER A 49 -0.03 -5.50 -0.76
CA SER A 49 -1.05 -5.28 0.23
C SER A 49 -0.53 -4.60 1.49
N PHE A 50 -1.40 -3.87 2.16
CA PHE A 50 -1.15 -3.20 3.42
C PHE A 50 -2.10 -3.75 4.48
N TRP A 51 -1.57 -4.22 5.61
CA TRP A 51 -2.37 -4.64 6.75
C TRP A 51 -2.74 -3.41 7.61
N THR A 52 -4.03 -3.13 7.73
CA THR A 52 -4.59 -1.99 8.47
C THR A 52 -5.29 -2.38 9.76
N GLY A 53 -5.50 -3.69 10.01
CA GLY A 53 -6.35 -4.18 11.10
C GLY A 53 -5.87 -3.85 12.51
N ASN A 54 -4.57 -3.60 12.67
CA ASN A 54 -3.97 -3.32 13.97
C ASN A 54 -3.69 -1.81 14.19
N GLY A 55 -4.25 -0.93 13.34
CA GLY A 55 -4.03 0.51 13.43
C GLY A 55 -2.62 0.96 12.99
N TYR A 56 -2.31 2.25 13.19
CA TYR A 56 -1.06 2.87 12.69
C TYR A 56 0.23 2.17 13.20
N ALA A 57 0.24 1.74 14.46
CA ALA A 57 1.42 1.16 15.12
C ALA A 57 1.86 -0.18 14.51
N PHE A 58 0.94 -0.91 13.91
CA PHE A 58 1.13 -2.26 13.37
C PHE A 58 0.80 -2.31 11.86
N PHE A 59 0.98 -1.17 11.20
CA PHE A 59 0.84 -1.04 9.76
C PHE A 59 2.02 -1.72 9.05
N GLU A 60 1.73 -2.71 8.20
CA GLU A 60 2.71 -3.61 7.56
C GLU A 60 2.41 -3.80 6.06
N MET A 61 3.44 -4.11 5.26
CA MET A 61 3.34 -4.33 3.81
C MET A 61 3.63 -5.78 3.43
N TYR A 62 2.80 -6.33 2.54
CA TYR A 62 2.95 -7.67 1.95
C TYR A 62 2.91 -7.65 0.42
N PRO A 63 3.47 -8.67 -0.24
CA PRO A 63 4.48 -9.61 0.24
C PRO A 63 5.87 -8.95 0.15
N ALA A 64 6.59 -8.86 1.26
CA ALA A 64 8.04 -8.60 1.37
C ALA A 64 8.42 -8.11 2.77
N GLU A 65 7.45 -7.80 3.65
CA GLU A 65 7.69 -7.21 4.97
C GLU A 65 8.65 -6.01 4.90
N LEU A 66 8.60 -5.30 3.77
CA LEU A 66 9.46 -4.17 3.50
C LEU A 66 9.24 -3.15 4.61
N LYS A 67 10.30 -2.86 5.39
CA LYS A 67 10.22 -1.89 6.48
C LYS A 67 9.81 -0.54 5.92
N ILE A 68 8.59 -0.14 6.24
CA ILE A 68 8.06 1.17 5.88
C ILE A 68 8.86 2.23 6.65
N PRO A 69 9.54 3.17 5.96
CA PRO A 69 10.25 4.25 6.61
C PRO A 69 9.28 5.06 7.47
N VAL A 70 9.70 5.42 8.68
CA VAL A 70 8.89 6.20 9.63
C VAL A 70 8.34 7.47 8.97
N SER A 71 9.15 8.14 8.14
CA SER A 71 8.76 9.34 7.40
C SER A 71 7.65 9.13 6.37
N GLN A 72 7.51 7.91 5.84
CA GLN A 72 6.49 7.57 4.85
C GLN A 72 5.27 6.88 5.48
N ARG A 73 5.42 6.34 6.70
CA ARG A 73 4.39 5.55 7.38
C ARG A 73 3.09 6.31 7.55
N TYR A 74 3.15 7.57 7.98
CA TYR A 74 1.96 8.41 8.13
C TYR A 74 1.28 8.71 6.80
N ARG A 75 2.06 9.01 5.75
CA ARG A 75 1.52 9.27 4.41
C ARG A 75 0.79 8.06 3.84
N ILE A 76 1.40 6.88 3.92
CA ILE A 76 0.78 5.64 3.45
C ILE A 76 -0.46 5.32 4.28
N TYR A 77 -0.38 5.42 5.60
CA TYR A 77 -1.53 5.21 6.49
C TYR A 77 -2.70 6.15 6.13
N LYS A 78 -2.42 7.44 5.92
CA LYS A 78 -3.42 8.42 5.51
C LYS A 78 -4.03 8.07 4.16
N ALA A 79 -3.23 7.82 3.14
CA ALA A 79 -3.70 7.47 1.79
C ALA A 79 -4.56 6.19 1.80
N VAL A 80 -4.14 5.17 2.56
CA VAL A 80 -4.90 3.92 2.72
C VAL A 80 -6.25 4.14 3.41
N ASN A 81 -6.32 4.98 4.44
CA ASN A 81 -7.59 5.33 5.08
C ASN A 81 -8.47 6.23 4.21
N GLU A 82 -7.87 7.08 3.37
CA GLU A 82 -8.60 7.90 2.41
C GLU A 82 -9.27 7.03 1.34
N ILE A 83 -8.67 5.91 0.93
CA ILE A 83 -9.34 4.91 0.07
C ILE A 83 -10.60 4.35 0.76
N GLN A 84 -10.51 4.03 2.05
CA GLN A 84 -11.67 3.58 2.83
C GLN A 84 -12.74 4.67 2.91
N ALA A 85 -12.35 5.91 3.22
CA ALA A 85 -13.26 7.05 3.31
C ALA A 85 -13.91 7.39 1.97
N ALA A 86 -13.16 7.35 0.86
CA ALA A 86 -13.65 7.58 -0.49
C ALA A 86 -14.66 6.50 -0.90
N ARG A 87 -14.38 5.23 -0.58
CA ARG A 87 -15.34 4.13 -0.80
C ARG A 87 -16.60 4.28 0.03
N PHE A 88 -16.48 4.60 1.32
CA PHE A 88 -17.63 4.83 2.20
C PHE A 88 -18.57 5.93 1.68
N LYS A 89 -18.01 7.00 1.11
CA LYS A 89 -18.80 8.07 0.47
C LYS A 89 -19.49 7.61 -0.83
N SER A 90 -18.91 6.66 -1.55
CA SER A 90 -19.44 6.15 -2.82
C SER A 90 -20.56 5.12 -2.66
N THR A 91 -20.73 4.53 -1.46
CA THR A 91 -21.80 3.56 -1.15
C THR A 91 -23.06 4.20 -0.54
N LYS A 92 -23.13 5.54 -0.50
CA LYS A 92 -24.32 6.31 -0.14
C LYS A 92 -25.03 6.78 -1.40
#